data_AF-A0A7K2MKJ8-F1
#
_entry.id   AF-A0A7K2MKJ8-F1
#
_cell.length_a   1.000
_cell.length_b   1.000
_cell.length_c   1.000
_cell.angle_alpha   90.00
_cell.angle_beta   90.00
_cell.angle_gamma   90.00
#
_symmetry.space_group_name_H-M   'P 1'
#
loop_
_entity.id
_entity.type
_entity.pdbx_description
1 polymer ?
#
loop_
_entity_poly.entity_id
_entity_poly.type
_entity_poly.pdbx_seq_one_letter_code
_entity_poly.pdbx_strand_id
1 'polypeptide(L)'
;MSESPPLPDTPVTPASAAVEVLPARSDGATKPVTATGGGGGTTWGSLRPLLLRLHFYAGVVIGPFLLVAAVTGLAYTATPQIESIVYEHELKVTPRGAAEPLSEQVAAAERAVPDGTLLSVTKGAGPTDSTRVTFAKDGLAEGYTLTAFVDPYDHEVLGTLETFGQWLPARAWLDDLHRNLHLGEFGRN
;
A
#
# COMPACT_ATOMS: atom_id res chain seq x y z
N MET A 1 -10.00 66.44 1.27
CA MET A 1 -8.78 66.45 0.45
C MET A 1 -8.45 65.01 0.06
N SER A 2 -8.72 64.56 -1.15
CA SER A 2 -9.45 65.19 -2.27
C SER A 2 -10.12 64.03 -3.04
N GLU A 3 -11.37 64.05 -3.49
CA GLU A 3 -12.11 65.07 -4.25
C GLU A 3 -11.45 65.37 -5.62
N SER A 4 -12.06 64.90 -6.71
CA SER A 4 -11.80 65.39 -8.07
C SER A 4 -12.96 64.99 -9.03
N PRO A 5 -13.89 65.90 -9.35
CA PRO A 5 -14.81 65.80 -10.51
C PRO A 5 -14.02 66.12 -11.82
N PRO A 6 -14.53 65.92 -13.08
CA PRO A 6 -15.82 66.45 -13.56
C PRO A 6 -16.58 65.71 -14.68
N LEU A 7 -17.73 66.30 -15.04
CA LEU A 7 -18.52 66.22 -16.28
C LEU A 7 -18.56 67.66 -16.89
N PRO A 8 -19.01 67.95 -18.13
CA PRO A 8 -19.85 67.17 -19.06
C PRO A 8 -19.24 67.07 -20.48
N ASP A 9 -19.95 66.90 -21.62
CA ASP A 9 -20.89 67.83 -22.29
C ASP A 9 -22.03 67.15 -23.11
N THR A 10 -23.04 67.94 -23.52
CA THR A 10 -24.23 67.60 -24.34
C THR A 10 -24.39 68.64 -25.50
N PRO A 11 -25.45 68.70 -26.36
CA PRO A 11 -26.61 67.85 -26.67
C PRO A 11 -26.45 67.19 -28.08
N VAL A 12 -27.38 66.90 -29.03
CA VAL A 12 -28.78 67.23 -29.44
C VAL A 12 -29.44 65.97 -30.10
N THR A 13 -30.75 65.73 -30.28
CA THR A 13 -32.02 66.51 -30.47
C THR A 13 -32.29 66.96 -31.92
N PRO A 14 -33.48 66.74 -32.55
CA PRO A 14 -34.50 65.68 -32.38
C PRO A 14 -35.01 65.07 -33.74
N ALA A 15 -35.94 64.10 -33.70
CA ALA A 15 -37.06 63.83 -34.66
C ALA A 15 -37.53 62.36 -34.56
N SER A 16 -38.78 61.98 -34.84
CA SER A 16 -40.09 62.67 -34.80
C SER A 16 -41.18 61.59 -34.68
N ALA A 17 -42.35 61.89 -34.12
CA ALA A 17 -43.42 60.91 -33.90
C ALA A 17 -44.45 60.88 -35.06
N ALA A 18 -44.77 59.68 -35.54
CA ALA A 18 -45.97 59.33 -36.31
C ALA A 18 -46.37 57.90 -35.90
N VAL A 19 -47.40 57.72 -35.09
CA VAL A 19 -48.84 57.69 -35.43
C VAL A 19 -49.26 56.37 -36.08
N GLU A 20 -50.20 55.74 -35.38
CA GLU A 20 -50.82 54.42 -35.56
C GLU A 20 -51.61 54.25 -36.86
N VAL A 21 -51.52 53.06 -37.48
CA VAL A 21 -52.50 52.51 -38.43
C VAL A 21 -52.67 51.01 -38.19
N LEU A 22 -53.92 50.54 -38.20
CA LEU A 22 -54.36 49.16 -37.97
C LEU A 22 -55.20 48.67 -39.18
N PRO A 23 -55.57 47.37 -39.26
CA PRO A 23 -54.75 46.17 -39.40
C PRO A 23 -54.79 45.60 -40.84
N ALA A 24 -53.95 44.59 -41.13
CA ALA A 24 -54.21 43.64 -42.23
C ALA A 24 -53.88 42.21 -41.78
N ARG A 25 -54.86 41.30 -41.84
CA ARG A 25 -54.63 39.85 -41.77
C ARG A 25 -54.17 39.35 -43.14
N SER A 26 -53.10 38.58 -43.16
CA SER A 26 -52.82 37.61 -44.22
C SER A 26 -52.21 36.35 -43.56
N ASP A 27 -52.95 35.25 -43.60
CA ASP A 27 -52.61 34.04 -42.87
C ASP A 27 -51.47 33.26 -43.56
N GLY A 28 -50.22 33.60 -43.21
CA GLY A 28 -49.00 32.96 -43.70
C GLY A 28 -48.52 31.85 -42.76
N ALA A 29 -49.00 30.62 -42.95
CA ALA A 29 -48.64 29.48 -42.12
C ALA A 29 -47.21 28.94 -42.40
N THR A 30 -46.19 29.58 -41.84
CA THR A 30 -44.83 29.04 -41.75
C THR A 30 -44.53 28.48 -40.35
N LYS A 31 -43.78 27.38 -40.31
CA LYS A 31 -43.63 26.52 -39.12
C LYS A 31 -42.80 27.19 -38.02
N PRO A 32 -43.00 26.82 -36.74
CA PRO A 32 -42.07 27.21 -35.69
C PRO A 32 -40.66 26.75 -36.07
N VAL A 33 -39.70 27.68 -36.05
CA VAL A 33 -38.28 27.33 -36.09
C VAL A 33 -37.94 26.73 -34.73
N THR A 34 -38.09 25.40 -34.63
CA THR A 34 -37.50 24.63 -33.55
C THR A 34 -35.98 24.82 -33.64
N ALA A 35 -35.43 25.62 -32.73
CA ALA A 35 -33.99 25.72 -32.57
C ALA A 35 -33.46 24.35 -32.13
N THR A 36 -32.83 23.61 -33.06
CA THR A 36 -32.25 22.29 -32.81
C THR A 36 -30.95 22.42 -32.00
N GLY A 37 -31.07 22.89 -30.76
CA GLY A 37 -30.03 22.81 -29.75
C GLY A 37 -30.00 21.42 -29.12
N GLY A 38 -28.79 20.89 -28.88
CA GLY A 38 -28.59 19.65 -28.12
C GLY A 38 -28.51 18.38 -28.96
N GLY A 39 -27.32 18.08 -29.48
CA GLY A 39 -27.02 16.84 -30.22
C GLY A 39 -25.79 16.06 -29.72
N GLY A 40 -25.23 16.41 -28.54
CA GLY A 40 -23.93 15.90 -28.09
C GLY A 40 -23.86 15.26 -26.69
N GLY A 41 -24.99 15.10 -25.97
CA GLY A 41 -25.00 14.70 -24.56
C GLY A 41 -25.52 13.29 -24.23
N THR A 42 -26.10 12.58 -25.20
CA THR A 42 -27.05 11.48 -24.93
C THR A 42 -26.40 10.17 -24.50
N THR A 43 -25.20 9.86 -24.98
CA THR A 43 -24.48 8.61 -24.65
C THR A 43 -23.96 8.62 -23.21
N TRP A 44 -23.23 9.68 -22.82
CA TRP A 44 -22.58 9.77 -21.51
C TRP A 44 -23.58 9.80 -20.35
N GLY A 45 -24.68 10.54 -20.52
CA GLY A 45 -25.79 10.56 -19.54
C GLY A 45 -26.43 9.19 -19.33
N SER A 46 -26.52 8.37 -20.39
CA SER A 46 -27.09 7.02 -20.35
C SER A 46 -26.13 5.97 -19.78
N LEU A 47 -24.81 6.12 -20.01
CA LEU A 47 -23.78 5.23 -19.47
C LEU A 47 -23.53 5.45 -17.97
N ARG A 48 -23.64 6.69 -17.47
CA ARG A 48 -23.40 7.03 -16.05
C ARG A 48 -24.14 6.11 -15.04
N PRO A 49 -25.46 5.87 -15.12
CA PRO A 49 -26.13 4.97 -14.18
C PRO A 49 -25.72 3.49 -14.32
N LEU A 50 -25.30 3.05 -15.52
CA LEU A 50 -24.76 1.70 -15.72
C LEU A 50 -23.39 1.56 -15.04
N LEU A 51 -22.50 2.55 -15.21
CA LEU A 51 -21.20 2.60 -14.56
C LEU A 51 -21.32 2.62 -13.03
N LEU A 52 -22.28 3.36 -12.47
CA LEU A 52 -22.53 3.38 -11.02
C LEU A 52 -23.04 2.02 -10.49
N ARG A 53 -23.90 1.32 -11.24
CA ARG A 53 -24.32 -0.06 -10.90
C ARG A 53 -23.16 -1.04 -10.96
N LEU A 54 -22.35 -0.97 -12.03
CA LEU A 54 -21.15 -1.80 -12.18
C LEU A 54 -20.14 -1.55 -11.04
N HIS A 55 -19.90 -0.30 -10.69
CA HIS A 55 -19.02 0.07 -9.57
C HIS A 55 -19.56 -0.43 -8.22
N PHE A 56 -20.88 -0.34 -7.98
CA PHE A 56 -21.50 -0.90 -6.77
C PHE A 56 -21.33 -2.42 -6.68
N TYR A 57 -21.64 -3.16 -7.75
CA TYR A 57 -21.45 -4.62 -7.75
C TYR A 57 -19.98 -5.03 -7.64
N ALA A 58 -19.07 -4.31 -8.31
CA ALA A 58 -17.64 -4.51 -8.15
C ALA A 58 -17.17 -4.23 -6.71
N GLY A 59 -17.68 -3.17 -6.07
CA GLY A 59 -17.40 -2.87 -4.66
C GLY A 59 -17.90 -3.95 -3.70
N VAL A 60 -19.09 -4.50 -3.92
CA VAL A 60 -19.65 -5.58 -3.09
C VAL A 60 -18.92 -6.91 -3.29
N VAL A 61 -18.53 -7.25 -4.51
CA VAL A 61 -17.88 -8.56 -4.83
C VAL A 61 -16.37 -8.53 -4.60
N ILE A 62 -15.68 -7.47 -5.03
CA ILE A 62 -14.20 -7.38 -5.02
C ILE A 62 -13.69 -6.66 -3.76
N GLY A 63 -14.49 -5.74 -3.20
CA GLY A 63 -14.13 -4.97 -1.99
C GLY A 63 -13.71 -5.82 -0.78
N PRO A 64 -14.36 -6.95 -0.45
CA PRO A 64 -13.92 -7.82 0.64
C PRO A 64 -12.49 -8.38 0.43
N PHE A 65 -12.15 -8.80 -0.80
CA PHE A 65 -10.81 -9.29 -1.12
C PHE A 65 -9.77 -8.17 -1.06
N LEU A 66 -10.09 -6.97 -1.56
CA LEU A 66 -9.22 -5.80 -1.44
C LEU A 66 -9.03 -5.34 0.01
N LEU A 67 -10.05 -5.45 0.86
CA LEU A 67 -9.95 -5.16 2.29
C LEU A 67 -8.99 -6.15 2.98
N VAL A 68 -9.14 -7.46 2.72
CA VAL A 68 -8.24 -8.47 3.27
C VAL A 68 -6.80 -8.25 2.78
N ALA A 69 -6.59 -8.04 1.47
CA ALA A 69 -5.27 -7.79 0.89
C ALA A 69 -4.62 -6.50 1.45
N ALA A 70 -5.40 -5.44 1.66
CA ALA A 70 -4.90 -4.20 2.27
C ALA A 70 -4.53 -4.38 3.75
N VAL A 71 -5.30 -5.16 4.51
CA VAL A 71 -5.04 -5.44 5.93
C VAL A 71 -3.82 -6.37 6.09
N THR A 72 -3.70 -7.44 5.29
CA THR A 72 -2.51 -8.32 5.33
C THR A 72 -1.26 -7.62 4.81
N GLY A 73 -1.39 -6.78 3.77
CA GLY A 73 -0.29 -5.95 3.27
C GLY A 73 0.19 -4.93 4.30
N LEU A 74 -0.74 -4.26 5.01
CA LEU A 74 -0.41 -3.36 6.12
C LEU A 74 0.31 -4.11 7.27
N ALA A 75 -0.20 -5.28 7.67
CA ALA A 75 0.46 -6.13 8.67
C ALA A 75 1.89 -6.52 8.23
N TYR A 76 2.06 -6.92 6.97
CA TYR A 76 3.38 -7.22 6.40
C TYR A 76 4.33 -6.01 6.40
N THR A 77 3.84 -4.78 6.20
CA THR A 77 4.69 -3.57 6.37
C THR A 77 5.06 -3.26 7.82
N ALA A 78 4.26 -3.70 8.81
CA ALA A 78 4.56 -3.56 10.23
C ALA A 78 5.50 -4.64 10.79
N THR A 79 5.86 -5.64 9.95
CA THR A 79 6.69 -6.79 10.32
C THR A 79 7.99 -6.44 11.07
N PRO A 80 8.83 -5.47 10.64
CA PRO A 80 10.08 -5.18 11.37
C PRO A 80 9.86 -4.78 12.83
N GLN A 81 8.77 -4.05 13.10
CA GLN A 81 8.37 -3.65 14.45
C GLN A 81 7.86 -4.86 15.25
N ILE A 82 7.04 -5.72 14.64
CA ILE A 82 6.57 -6.97 15.24
C ILE A 82 7.77 -7.86 15.60
N GLU A 83 8.69 -8.08 14.66
CA GLU A 83 9.89 -8.90 14.83
C GLU A 83 10.82 -8.35 15.93
N SER A 84 10.99 -7.03 16.02
CA SER A 84 11.81 -6.40 17.07
C SER A 84 11.28 -6.55 18.49
N ILE A 85 10.00 -6.90 18.66
CA ILE A 85 9.34 -7.11 19.95
C ILE A 85 9.18 -8.62 20.24
N VAL A 86 8.75 -9.39 19.24
CA VAL A 86 8.51 -10.84 19.38
C VAL A 86 9.81 -11.63 19.54
N TYR A 87 10.89 -11.19 18.88
CA TYR A 87 12.21 -11.82 18.93
C TYR A 87 13.25 -10.91 19.59
N GLU A 88 12.85 -10.07 20.55
CA GLU A 88 13.80 -9.18 21.25
C GLU A 88 14.92 -9.98 21.92
N HIS A 89 14.59 -11.14 22.51
CA HIS A 89 15.55 -12.01 23.20
C HIS A 89 16.61 -12.60 22.25
N GLU A 90 16.19 -13.10 21.08
CA GLU A 90 17.10 -13.70 20.11
C GLU A 90 17.89 -12.65 19.34
N LEU A 91 17.32 -11.47 19.11
CA LEU A 91 17.96 -10.40 18.34
C LEU A 91 18.89 -9.50 19.16
N LYS A 92 18.63 -9.30 20.47
CA LYS A 92 19.30 -8.27 21.27
C LYS A 92 20.16 -8.80 22.41
N VAL A 93 21.32 -8.15 22.56
CA VAL A 93 22.35 -8.49 23.55
C VAL A 93 22.79 -7.26 24.33
N THR A 94 23.29 -7.48 25.55
CA THR A 94 23.91 -6.41 26.36
C THR A 94 25.43 -6.41 26.11
N PRO A 95 26.02 -5.30 25.60
CA PRO A 95 27.44 -5.22 25.33
C PRO A 95 28.29 -5.39 26.59
N ARG A 96 29.21 -6.35 26.59
CA ARG A 96 30.01 -6.72 27.79
C ARG A 96 31.53 -6.59 27.61
N GLY A 97 32.01 -6.16 26.45
CA GLY A 97 33.43 -5.90 26.21
C GLY A 97 33.77 -5.76 24.72
N ALA A 98 34.90 -6.34 24.31
CA ALA A 98 35.09 -6.74 22.92
C ALA A 98 34.22 -7.98 22.64
N ALA A 99 33.83 -8.17 21.37
CA ALA A 99 33.19 -9.42 20.95
C ALA A 99 34.25 -10.53 20.85
N GLU A 100 33.93 -11.69 21.41
CA GLU A 100 34.81 -12.88 21.45
C GLU A 100 34.91 -13.57 20.07
N PRO A 101 35.89 -14.48 19.84
CA PRO A 101 36.13 -15.07 18.53
C PRO A 101 34.89 -15.69 17.86
N LEU A 102 34.70 -15.38 16.58
CA LEU A 102 33.58 -15.89 15.79
C LEU A 102 33.57 -17.43 15.71
N SER A 103 34.75 -18.06 15.77
CA SER A 103 34.90 -19.51 15.87
C SER A 103 34.24 -20.12 17.10
N GLU A 104 34.26 -19.41 18.24
CA GLU A 104 33.69 -19.89 19.49
C GLU A 104 32.17 -19.65 19.54
N GLN A 105 31.71 -18.57 18.89
CA GLN A 105 30.27 -18.34 18.62
C GLN A 105 29.70 -19.43 17.69
N VAL A 106 30.43 -19.80 16.63
CA VAL A 106 30.03 -20.91 15.73
C VAL A 106 30.04 -22.25 16.48
N ALA A 107 31.09 -22.55 17.25
CA ALA A 107 31.16 -23.77 18.06
C ALA A 107 30.08 -23.83 19.18
N ALA A 108 29.47 -22.70 19.55
CA ALA A 108 28.27 -22.68 20.40
C ALA A 108 26.99 -23.01 19.63
N ALA A 109 26.82 -22.41 18.46
CA ALA A 109 25.70 -22.70 17.57
C ALA A 109 25.69 -24.17 17.09
N GLU A 110 26.84 -24.74 16.73
CA GLU A 110 26.98 -26.16 16.33
C GLU A 110 26.59 -27.13 17.47
N ARG A 111 26.83 -26.76 18.74
CA ARG A 111 26.38 -27.52 19.91
C ARG A 111 24.88 -27.41 20.15
N ALA A 112 24.26 -26.29 19.79
CA ALA A 112 22.81 -26.07 19.91
C ALA A 112 22.01 -26.63 18.71
N VAL A 113 22.64 -26.79 17.55
CA VAL A 113 22.08 -27.40 16.35
C VAL A 113 22.87 -28.67 15.98
N PRO A 114 22.75 -29.76 16.77
CA PRO A 114 23.26 -31.05 16.35
C PRO A 114 22.60 -31.47 15.03
N ASP A 115 23.37 -32.20 14.22
CA ASP A 115 23.01 -32.68 12.88
C ASP A 115 22.70 -31.56 11.85
N GLY A 116 23.00 -30.29 12.16
CA GLY A 116 22.92 -29.18 11.22
C GLY A 116 24.19 -29.03 10.39
N THR A 117 24.04 -28.82 9.08
CA THR A 117 25.16 -28.44 8.20
C THR A 117 25.27 -26.92 8.13
N LEU A 118 26.38 -26.36 8.58
CA LEU A 118 26.64 -24.91 8.59
C LEU A 118 26.59 -24.33 7.15
N LEU A 119 25.76 -23.32 6.94
CA LEU A 119 25.60 -22.61 5.66
C LEU A 119 26.25 -21.22 5.66
N SER A 120 26.03 -20.46 6.73
CA SER A 120 26.48 -19.07 6.81
C SER A 120 26.59 -18.56 8.24
N VAL A 121 27.39 -17.50 8.42
CA VAL A 121 27.53 -16.77 9.68
C VAL A 121 27.38 -15.28 9.39
N THR A 122 26.41 -14.65 10.03
CA THR A 122 26.11 -13.21 9.89
C THR A 122 26.24 -12.56 11.25
N LYS A 123 27.26 -11.70 11.40
CA LYS A 123 27.45 -10.90 12.63
C LYS A 123 26.30 -9.92 12.82
N GLY A 124 26.03 -9.56 14.08
CA GLY A 124 25.14 -8.47 14.44
C GLY A 124 25.53 -7.14 13.77
N ALA A 125 24.54 -6.28 13.50
CA ALA A 125 24.74 -5.02 12.79
C ALA A 125 25.44 -3.95 13.67
N GLY A 126 25.20 -3.98 14.97
CA GLY A 126 25.90 -3.22 16.00
C GLY A 126 26.22 -4.06 17.24
N PRO A 127 26.78 -3.46 18.30
CA PRO A 127 27.18 -4.16 19.52
C PRO A 127 26.00 -4.68 20.36
N THR A 128 24.77 -4.28 20.04
CA THR A 128 23.54 -4.73 20.71
C THR A 128 22.79 -5.79 19.92
N ASP A 129 23.37 -6.32 18.84
CA ASP A 129 22.77 -7.36 17.98
C ASP A 129 23.51 -8.70 18.12
N SER A 130 22.78 -9.80 18.16
CA SER A 130 23.34 -11.16 18.19
C SER A 130 23.99 -11.58 16.86
N THR A 131 24.88 -12.57 16.93
CA THR A 131 25.38 -13.27 15.72
C THR A 131 24.39 -14.35 15.30
N ARG A 132 24.03 -14.37 14.02
CA ARG A 132 23.16 -15.37 13.39
C ARG A 132 24.03 -16.44 12.72
N VAL A 133 23.84 -17.70 13.12
CA VAL A 133 24.54 -18.87 12.54
C VAL A 133 23.49 -19.77 11.88
N THR A 134 23.57 -19.92 10.57
CA THR A 134 22.51 -20.54 9.75
C THR A 134 22.88 -21.97 9.35
N PHE A 135 21.98 -22.92 9.54
CA PHE A 135 22.18 -24.34 9.21
C PHE A 135 21.11 -24.86 8.25
N ALA A 136 21.51 -25.74 7.32
CA ALA A 136 20.62 -26.71 6.71
C ALA A 136 20.38 -27.83 7.71
N LYS A 137 19.13 -28.29 7.84
CA LYS A 137 18.74 -29.40 8.72
C LYS A 137 17.57 -30.16 8.12
N ASP A 138 17.60 -31.49 8.23
CA ASP A 138 16.53 -32.35 7.77
C ASP A 138 15.23 -32.13 8.57
N GLY A 139 14.09 -32.32 7.90
CA GLY A 139 12.75 -32.15 8.48
C GLY A 139 12.17 -30.73 8.39
N LEU A 140 12.94 -29.74 7.95
CA LEU A 140 12.44 -28.39 7.64
C LEU A 140 11.63 -28.35 6.34
N ALA A 141 10.78 -27.33 6.20
CA ALA A 141 10.06 -27.05 4.96
C ALA A 141 11.01 -26.57 3.84
N GLU A 142 10.59 -26.71 2.57
CA GLU A 142 11.41 -26.34 1.41
C GLU A 142 11.83 -24.86 1.46
N GLY A 143 13.15 -24.60 1.37
CA GLY A 143 13.73 -23.26 1.44
C GLY A 143 13.90 -22.69 2.86
N TYR A 144 13.43 -23.38 3.90
CA TYR A 144 13.70 -23.01 5.29
C TYR A 144 15.05 -23.53 5.77
N THR A 145 15.60 -22.83 6.75
CA THR A 145 16.87 -23.11 7.43
C THR A 145 16.67 -22.94 8.93
N LEU A 146 17.51 -23.54 9.76
CA LEU A 146 17.49 -23.28 11.21
C LEU A 146 18.61 -22.30 11.54
N THR A 147 18.26 -21.11 12.05
CA THR A 147 19.23 -20.11 12.49
C THR A 147 19.35 -20.16 14.01
N ALA A 148 20.55 -20.39 14.53
CA ALA A 148 20.91 -20.15 15.92
C ALA A 148 21.31 -18.67 16.11
N PHE A 149 20.88 -18.08 17.22
CA PHE A 149 21.21 -16.71 17.62
C PHE A 149 22.12 -16.77 18.83
N VAL A 150 23.30 -16.16 18.72
CA VAL A 150 24.40 -16.30 19.69
C VAL A 150 24.82 -14.93 20.20
N ASP A 151 24.94 -14.78 21.53
CA ASP A 151 25.53 -13.59 22.12
C ASP A 151 27.04 -13.55 21.83
N PRO A 152 27.56 -12.47 21.21
CA PRO A 152 28.95 -12.39 20.79
C PRO A 152 29.94 -12.09 21.94
N TYR A 153 29.47 -11.99 23.19
CA TYR A 153 30.28 -11.65 24.38
C TYR A 153 30.45 -12.80 25.39
N ASP A 154 29.60 -13.83 25.37
CA ASP A 154 29.73 -15.02 26.24
C ASP A 154 29.35 -16.35 25.58
N HIS A 155 28.95 -16.33 24.31
CA HIS A 155 28.53 -17.50 23.53
C HIS A 155 27.24 -18.17 24.04
N GLU A 156 26.39 -17.47 24.80
CA GLU A 156 25.03 -17.92 25.09
C GLU A 156 24.23 -18.06 23.79
N VAL A 157 23.52 -19.17 23.63
CA VAL A 157 22.62 -19.38 22.48
C VAL A 157 21.21 -18.96 22.89
N LEU A 158 20.85 -17.74 22.51
CA LEU A 158 19.61 -17.04 22.86
C LEU A 158 18.36 -17.73 22.30
N GLY A 159 18.51 -18.46 21.19
CA GLY A 159 17.43 -19.24 20.60
C GLY A 159 17.82 -19.86 19.26
N THR A 160 16.92 -20.72 18.75
CA THR A 160 16.98 -21.28 17.40
C THR A 160 15.63 -21.07 16.72
N LEU A 161 15.61 -20.40 15.55
CA LEU A 161 14.39 -20.09 14.81
C LEU A 161 14.46 -20.65 13.39
N GLU A 162 13.34 -21.17 12.91
CA GLU A 162 13.18 -21.53 11.50
C GLU A 162 13.07 -20.26 10.64
N THR A 163 13.99 -20.10 9.70
CA THR A 163 14.18 -18.86 8.93
C THR A 163 14.13 -19.11 7.44
N PHE A 164 13.40 -18.25 6.71
CA PHE A 164 13.39 -18.26 5.25
C PHE A 164 14.43 -17.26 4.72
N GLY A 165 15.62 -17.77 4.38
CA GLY A 165 16.77 -16.97 3.92
C GLY A 165 17.34 -16.03 4.98
N GLN A 166 16.74 -14.86 5.17
CA GLN A 166 17.10 -13.89 6.21
C GLN A 166 15.90 -13.48 7.09
N TRP A 167 14.69 -13.82 6.67
CA TRP A 167 13.43 -13.49 7.35
C TRP A 167 13.25 -14.36 8.60
N LEU A 168 12.71 -13.78 9.68
CA LEU A 168 12.34 -14.52 10.89
C LEU A 168 10.92 -15.12 10.70
N PRO A 169 10.45 -16.01 11.59
CA PRO A 169 9.19 -16.73 11.35
C PRO A 169 7.98 -15.81 11.13
N ALA A 170 7.88 -14.70 11.88
CA ALA A 170 6.79 -13.74 11.72
C ALA A 170 6.73 -13.11 10.32
N ARG A 171 7.88 -12.74 9.72
CA ARG A 171 7.91 -12.24 8.34
C ARG A 171 7.56 -13.28 7.31
N ALA A 172 8.08 -14.50 7.44
CA ALA A 172 7.80 -15.57 6.51
C ALA A 172 6.29 -15.93 6.52
N TRP A 173 5.70 -16.01 7.72
CA TRP A 173 4.27 -16.23 7.91
C TRP A 173 3.39 -15.07 7.39
N LEU A 174 3.80 -13.81 7.59
CA LEU A 174 3.06 -12.65 7.07
C LEU A 174 3.16 -12.51 5.54
N ASP A 175 4.28 -12.88 4.93
CA ASP A 175 4.45 -12.88 3.47
C ASP A 175 3.59 -13.97 2.81
N ASP A 176 3.58 -15.19 3.37
CA ASP A 176 2.73 -16.29 2.88
C ASP A 176 1.23 -16.02 3.11
N LEU A 177 0.87 -15.41 4.24
CA LEU A 177 -0.49 -14.93 4.49
C LEU A 177 -0.90 -13.84 3.51
N HIS A 178 -0.02 -12.88 3.18
CA HIS A 178 -0.37 -11.80 2.26
C HIS A 178 -0.52 -12.29 0.82
N ARG A 179 0.33 -13.22 0.37
CA ARG A 179 0.33 -13.75 -1.00
C ARG A 179 -0.72 -14.84 -1.22
N ASN A 180 -0.71 -15.87 -0.38
CA ASN A 180 -1.48 -17.10 -0.58
C ASN A 180 -2.68 -17.23 0.37
N LEU A 181 -2.84 -16.32 1.34
CA LEU A 181 -3.89 -16.36 2.39
C LEU A 181 -3.96 -17.70 3.17
N HIS A 182 -2.84 -18.45 3.19
CA HIS A 182 -2.75 -19.83 3.66
C HIS A 182 -3.80 -20.79 3.06
N LEU A 183 -4.29 -20.51 1.84
CA LEU A 183 -5.27 -21.33 1.11
C LEU A 183 -4.65 -22.59 0.45
N GLY A 184 -3.41 -22.93 0.79
CA GLY A 184 -2.67 -24.05 0.19
C GLY A 184 -2.48 -23.86 -1.32
N GLU A 185 -2.67 -24.94 -2.09
CA GLU A 185 -2.54 -24.90 -3.55
C GLU A 185 -3.48 -23.89 -4.22
N PHE A 186 -4.65 -23.62 -3.63
CA PHE A 186 -5.62 -22.66 -4.18
C PHE A 186 -5.14 -21.19 -4.11
N GLY A 187 -4.14 -20.88 -3.29
CA GLY A 187 -3.53 -19.55 -3.23
C GLY A 187 -2.41 -19.32 -4.25
N ARG A 188 -1.82 -20.39 -4.82
CA ARG A 188 -0.54 -20.34 -5.56
C ARG A 188 -0.71 -20.02 -7.06
N ASN A 189 -1.10 -18.78 -7.40
CA ASN A 189 -1.25 -18.29 -8.78
C ASN A 189 -0.61 -16.91 -8.99
#